data_AF-A0A7S2W654-F1
#
_entry.id   AF-A0A7S2W654-F1
#
_cell.length_a   1.000
_cell.length_b   1.000
_cell.length_c   1.000
_cell.angle_alpha   90.00
_cell.angle_beta   90.00
_cell.angle_gamma   90.00
#
_symmetry.space_group_name_H-M   'P 1'
#
loop_
_entity.id
_entity.type
_entity.pdbx_description
1 polymer ?
#
loop_
_entity_poly.entity_id
_entity_poly.type
_entity_poly.pdbx_seq_one_letter_code
_entity_poly.pdbx_strand_id
1 'polypeptide(L)'
;ENIMYRDSSRVLQQLIDQSKNKNKNTNKHQLGLKSLALAENVKNKSKTFAVVCETLKFKQTIDNVLSRAKINPNKIARSLGLMYVMLYDHLFGKGIRGGGAVKRSIVGYDEQLRTALGLLMKEKGVDDAADLVSSAIRNAPKFPRYARVNLLTATVDEVLDELKQDTALGDISVDPDIPYLLRFQTGTDLHAHPMVLNGKLILQDKSSCFPAHALYEVLKPALDKNSVIQAIDATAAPGNKTSQLAALGLNKVFAFDKDARRLNILKKRMVQAKADSIVEASCRDFLSISPSDDENLKKVKVVLLDPSCSGSGMIGRVDHLVDEEEVDAQEETRLAGLSKFQKESLLHALGFPNVDLVSYSTCSIHKEENELVVEHALRSNPEFQLAVALSSWPRRGDENASELDLDQTKRLVRVDPREDMTCGFFVAVFVRKGSSLLAHLWAEQAKKRKMKERRKRRRKTKVDGQKAKKVKI
;
A
#
# COMPACT_ATOMS: atom_id res chain seq x y z
N GLU A 1 -3.71 16.02 -32.60
CA GLU A 1 -3.17 14.85 -31.87
C GLU A 1 -4.19 14.44 -30.79
N ASN A 2 -4.49 13.15 -30.65
CA ASN A 2 -5.49 12.71 -29.66
C ASN A 2 -4.92 12.91 -28.23
N ILE A 3 -5.65 13.64 -27.39
CA ILE A 3 -5.21 14.00 -26.02
C ILE A 3 -4.87 12.76 -25.19
N MET A 4 -5.61 11.66 -25.38
CA MET A 4 -5.35 10.40 -24.66
C MET A 4 -4.00 9.80 -25.06
N TYR A 5 -3.72 9.68 -26.36
CA TYR A 5 -2.41 9.16 -26.81
C TYR A 5 -1.27 10.06 -26.37
N ARG A 6 -1.42 11.38 -26.49
CA ARG A 6 -0.42 12.34 -26.04
C ARG A 6 -0.08 12.18 -24.55
N ASP A 7 -1.09 12.12 -23.70
CA ASP A 7 -0.87 12.02 -22.25
C ASP A 7 -0.32 10.63 -21.85
N SER A 8 -0.88 9.54 -22.39
CA SER A 8 -0.44 8.16 -22.10
C SER A 8 0.97 7.87 -22.62
N SER A 9 1.29 8.29 -23.85
CA SER A 9 2.62 8.13 -24.43
C SER A 9 3.69 8.88 -23.64
N ARG A 10 3.40 10.10 -23.18
CA ARG A 10 4.34 10.88 -22.36
C ARG A 10 4.60 10.20 -21.02
N VAL A 11 3.55 9.71 -20.35
CA VAL A 11 3.67 9.00 -19.08
C VAL A 11 4.48 7.71 -19.25
N LEU A 12 4.17 6.91 -20.27
CA LEU A 12 4.90 5.67 -20.56
C LEU A 12 6.35 5.94 -20.97
N GLN A 13 6.59 6.97 -21.79
CA GLN A 13 7.94 7.38 -22.18
C GLN A 13 8.77 7.79 -20.97
N GLN A 14 8.19 8.54 -20.02
CA GLN A 14 8.89 8.89 -18.78
C GLN A 14 9.23 7.67 -17.93
N LEU A 15 8.38 6.64 -17.90
CA LEU A 15 8.70 5.38 -17.21
C LEU A 15 9.87 4.66 -17.89
N ILE A 16 9.83 4.53 -19.22
CA ILE A 16 10.91 3.93 -20.03
C ILE A 16 12.22 4.71 -19.86
N ASP A 17 12.17 6.04 -19.88
CA ASP A 17 13.38 6.87 -19.73
C ASP A 17 13.95 6.79 -18.31
N GLN A 18 13.10 6.70 -17.28
CA GLN A 18 13.53 6.48 -15.89
C GLN A 18 14.20 5.13 -15.70
N SER A 19 13.70 4.10 -16.40
CA SER A 19 14.29 2.78 -16.47
C SER A 19 15.65 2.81 -17.19
N LYS A 20 15.75 3.44 -18.37
CA LYS A 20 17.03 3.56 -19.09
C LYS A 20 18.08 4.41 -18.36
N ASN A 21 17.65 5.43 -17.64
CA ASN A 21 18.55 6.23 -16.80
C ASN A 21 18.95 5.51 -15.50
N LYS A 22 18.19 4.49 -15.09
CA LYS A 22 18.57 3.53 -14.03
C LYS A 22 19.84 2.78 -14.44
N ASN A 23 19.91 2.32 -15.69
CA ASN A 23 21.10 1.66 -16.27
C ASN A 23 22.34 2.57 -16.37
N LYS A 24 22.20 3.89 -16.13
CA LYS A 24 23.30 4.86 -16.15
C LYS A 24 23.71 5.36 -14.76
N ASN A 25 23.25 4.73 -13.68
CA ASN A 25 23.62 5.04 -12.28
C ASN A 25 23.38 6.51 -11.87
N THR A 26 22.32 7.15 -12.41
CA THR A 26 21.98 8.54 -12.05
C THR A 26 21.00 8.58 -10.87
N ASN A 27 21.37 9.27 -9.79
CA ASN A 27 20.59 9.45 -8.54
C ASN A 27 19.31 10.31 -8.69
N LYS A 28 18.58 10.22 -9.82
CA LYS A 28 17.31 10.93 -10.00
C LYS A 28 16.14 10.17 -9.36
N HIS A 29 15.30 10.91 -8.65
CA HIS A 29 14.08 10.39 -8.01
C HIS A 29 13.16 9.75 -9.06
N GLN A 30 12.94 8.44 -8.97
CA GLN A 30 11.97 7.73 -9.79
C GLN A 30 10.56 7.99 -9.29
N LEU A 31 9.63 8.26 -10.21
CA LEU A 31 8.21 8.47 -9.92
C LEU A 31 7.43 7.25 -10.41
N GLY A 32 6.64 6.64 -9.52
CA GLY A 32 5.75 5.55 -9.90
C GLY A 32 4.64 6.00 -10.87
N LEU A 33 4.05 5.04 -11.59
CA LEU A 33 3.03 5.29 -12.61
C LEU A 33 1.87 6.17 -12.11
N LYS A 34 1.34 5.91 -10.90
CA LYS A 34 0.27 6.73 -10.31
C LYS A 34 0.68 8.19 -10.19
N SER A 35 1.89 8.48 -9.73
CA SER A 35 2.39 9.86 -9.57
C SER A 35 2.50 10.58 -10.92
N LEU A 36 2.94 9.89 -11.97
CA LEU A 36 3.05 10.44 -13.32
C LEU A 36 1.68 10.65 -13.97
N ALA A 37 0.79 9.67 -13.89
CA ALA A 37 -0.54 9.74 -14.50
C ALA A 37 -1.48 10.74 -13.81
N LEU A 38 -1.27 11.00 -12.50
CA LEU A 38 -2.06 11.96 -11.74
C LEU A 38 -1.50 13.39 -11.74
N ALA A 39 -0.38 13.63 -12.44
CA ALA A 39 0.26 14.93 -12.53
C ALA A 39 -0.70 16.01 -13.11
N GLU A 40 -0.48 17.27 -12.74
CA GLU A 40 -1.38 18.39 -13.11
C GLU A 40 -1.44 18.62 -14.63
N ASN A 41 -0.36 18.30 -15.33
CA ASN A 41 -0.24 18.42 -16.78
C ASN A 41 -0.90 17.26 -17.55
N VAL A 42 -1.52 16.29 -16.87
CA VAL A 42 -2.30 15.20 -17.48
C VAL A 42 -3.79 15.58 -17.44
N LYS A 43 -4.41 15.71 -18.61
CA LYS A 43 -5.80 16.13 -18.74
C LYS A 43 -6.77 15.02 -18.35
N ASN A 44 -6.53 13.79 -18.81
CA ASN A 44 -7.43 12.65 -18.58
C ASN A 44 -6.81 11.59 -17.67
N LYS A 45 -6.58 11.96 -16.40
CA LYS A 45 -5.83 11.17 -15.42
C LYS A 45 -6.25 9.70 -15.33
N SER A 46 -7.54 9.43 -15.20
CA SER A 46 -8.07 8.06 -15.07
C SER A 46 -7.86 7.23 -16.34
N LYS A 47 -8.24 7.77 -17.52
CA LYS A 47 -8.05 7.05 -18.78
C LYS A 47 -6.58 6.87 -19.14
N THR A 48 -5.75 7.88 -18.86
CA THR A 48 -4.29 7.80 -19.04
C THR A 48 -3.68 6.71 -18.16
N PHE A 49 -4.03 6.67 -16.87
CA PHE A 49 -3.57 5.62 -15.96
C PHE A 49 -3.99 4.23 -16.45
N ALA A 50 -5.26 4.05 -16.81
CA ALA A 50 -5.79 2.76 -17.29
C ALA A 50 -5.07 2.28 -18.56
N VAL A 51 -4.95 3.13 -19.58
CA VAL A 51 -4.30 2.77 -20.85
C VAL A 51 -2.84 2.42 -20.65
N VAL A 52 -2.10 3.19 -19.84
CA VAL A 52 -0.69 2.89 -19.56
C VAL A 52 -0.55 1.59 -18.78
N CYS A 53 -1.43 1.33 -17.81
CA CYS A 53 -1.43 0.06 -17.07
C CYS A 53 -1.63 -1.13 -18.01
N GLU A 54 -2.66 -1.09 -18.86
CA GLU A 54 -2.90 -2.17 -19.81
C GLU A 54 -1.75 -2.30 -20.80
N THR A 55 -1.23 -1.20 -21.34
CA THR A 55 -0.07 -1.23 -22.24
C THR A 55 1.14 -1.93 -21.61
N LEU A 56 1.42 -1.67 -20.33
CA LEU A 56 2.53 -2.32 -19.60
C LEU A 56 2.31 -3.83 -19.42
N LYS A 57 1.08 -4.26 -19.13
CA LYS A 57 0.76 -5.71 -19.03
C LYS A 57 1.05 -6.47 -20.32
N PHE A 58 0.88 -5.82 -21.47
CA PHE A 58 1.10 -6.40 -22.79
C PHE A 58 2.45 -6.04 -23.40
N LYS A 59 3.32 -5.27 -22.72
CA LYS A 59 4.59 -4.78 -23.29
C LYS A 59 5.46 -5.93 -23.79
N GLN A 60 5.70 -6.95 -22.97
CA GLN A 60 6.50 -8.12 -23.35
C GLN A 60 5.86 -8.91 -24.50
N THR A 61 4.53 -8.98 -24.54
CA THR A 61 3.81 -9.58 -25.67
C THR A 61 4.02 -8.76 -26.95
N ILE A 62 3.95 -7.43 -26.87
CA ILE A 62 4.21 -6.52 -28.01
C ILE A 62 5.65 -6.67 -28.50
N ASP A 63 6.63 -6.73 -27.60
CA ASP A 63 8.04 -6.93 -27.95
C ASP A 63 8.25 -8.27 -28.68
N ASN A 64 7.64 -9.35 -28.17
CA ASN A 64 7.65 -10.66 -28.82
C ASN A 64 6.99 -10.67 -30.20
N VAL A 65 5.89 -9.94 -30.37
CA VAL A 65 5.19 -9.80 -31.65
C VAL A 65 6.06 -9.02 -32.65
N LEU A 66 6.66 -7.91 -32.25
CA LEU A 66 7.55 -7.12 -33.11
C LEU A 66 8.78 -7.92 -33.54
N SER A 67 9.39 -8.67 -32.62
CA SER A 67 10.52 -9.56 -32.90
C SER A 67 10.15 -10.65 -33.90
N ARG A 68 9.04 -11.37 -33.68
CA ARG A 68 8.53 -12.41 -34.59
C ARG A 68 8.16 -11.85 -35.97
N ALA A 69 7.55 -10.67 -36.01
CA ALA A 69 7.22 -9.97 -37.25
C ALA A 69 8.46 -9.36 -37.95
N LYS A 70 9.65 -9.40 -37.31
CA LYS A 70 10.90 -8.79 -37.79
C LYS A 70 10.76 -7.29 -38.06
N ILE A 71 9.92 -6.60 -37.28
CA ILE A 71 9.67 -5.17 -37.42
C ILE A 71 10.58 -4.40 -36.46
N ASN A 72 11.38 -3.50 -37.01
CA ASN A 72 12.19 -2.60 -36.19
C ASN A 72 11.29 -1.51 -35.55
N PRO A 73 11.24 -1.39 -34.21
CA PRO A 73 10.48 -0.38 -33.49
C PRO A 73 10.64 1.05 -34.03
N ASN A 74 11.87 1.42 -34.42
CA ASN A 74 12.20 2.78 -34.91
C ASN A 74 11.53 3.11 -36.25
N LYS A 75 11.08 2.11 -37.02
CA LYS A 75 10.29 2.31 -38.25
C LYS A 75 8.83 2.65 -37.97
N ILE A 76 8.33 2.32 -36.77
CA ILE A 76 6.94 2.58 -36.37
C ILE A 76 6.80 3.99 -35.79
N ALA A 77 7.60 4.32 -34.77
CA ALA A 77 7.59 5.64 -34.14
C ALA A 77 8.94 6.01 -33.53
N ARG A 78 9.19 7.32 -33.40
CA ARG A 78 10.37 7.85 -32.69
C ARG A 78 10.26 7.72 -31.17
N SER A 79 9.05 7.85 -30.63
CA SER A 79 8.78 7.65 -29.20
C SER A 79 8.30 6.22 -28.96
N LEU A 80 9.02 5.50 -28.10
CA LEU A 80 8.62 4.16 -27.65
C LEU A 80 7.31 4.22 -26.88
N GLY A 81 7.12 5.24 -26.02
CA GLY A 81 5.87 5.43 -25.30
C GLY A 81 4.65 5.54 -26.23
N LEU A 82 4.78 6.30 -27.33
CA LEU A 82 3.71 6.40 -28.32
C LEU A 82 3.51 5.10 -29.11
N MET A 83 4.60 4.45 -29.50
CA MET A 83 4.58 3.16 -30.19
C MET A 83 3.80 2.11 -29.39
N TYR A 84 4.19 1.89 -28.13
CA TYR A 84 3.58 0.85 -27.29
C TYR A 84 2.10 1.11 -27.04
N VAL A 85 1.71 2.35 -26.71
CA VAL A 85 0.29 2.67 -26.45
C VAL A 85 -0.56 2.44 -27.70
N MET A 86 -0.06 2.83 -28.88
CA MET A 86 -0.81 2.65 -30.13
C MET A 86 -0.83 1.20 -30.61
N LEU A 87 0.26 0.44 -30.42
CA LEU A 87 0.29 -0.99 -30.71
C LEU A 87 -0.64 -1.77 -29.78
N TYR A 88 -0.68 -1.41 -28.48
CA TYR A 88 -1.63 -1.99 -27.54
C TYR A 88 -3.07 -1.78 -28.00
N ASP A 89 -3.46 -0.54 -28.31
CA ASP A 89 -4.82 -0.22 -28.74
C ASP A 89 -5.19 -0.92 -30.06
N HIS A 90 -4.22 -1.15 -30.95
CA HIS A 90 -4.41 -1.81 -32.25
C HIS A 90 -4.56 -3.33 -32.15
N LEU A 91 -3.74 -3.97 -31.31
CA LEU A 91 -3.69 -5.42 -31.18
C LEU A 91 -4.68 -5.98 -30.15
N PHE A 92 -4.90 -5.25 -29.05
CA PHE A 92 -5.67 -5.73 -27.90
C PHE A 92 -6.82 -4.79 -27.50
N GLY A 93 -6.72 -3.51 -27.86
CA GLY A 93 -7.73 -2.50 -27.53
C GLY A 93 -8.87 -2.38 -28.54
N LYS A 94 -9.50 -1.19 -28.57
CA LYS A 94 -10.63 -0.87 -29.46
C LYS A 94 -10.21 -0.31 -30.83
N GLY A 95 -8.95 -0.46 -31.20
CA GLY A 95 -8.35 0.13 -32.40
C GLY A 95 -7.84 1.57 -32.22
N ILE A 96 -6.97 1.98 -33.14
CA ILE A 96 -6.29 3.29 -33.07
C ILE A 96 -7.23 4.44 -33.47
N ARG A 97 -7.43 5.38 -32.54
CA ARG A 97 -8.22 6.60 -32.75
C ARG A 97 -7.40 7.76 -33.35
N GLY A 98 -7.99 8.50 -34.29
CA GLY A 98 -7.30 9.62 -34.97
C GLY A 98 -6.42 9.18 -36.14
N GLY A 99 -5.46 10.03 -36.54
CA GLY A 99 -4.58 9.84 -37.69
C GLY A 99 -3.12 10.20 -37.40
N GLY A 100 -2.22 9.99 -38.37
CA GLY A 100 -0.80 10.35 -38.24
C GLY A 100 0.14 9.31 -38.85
N ALA A 101 1.43 9.63 -38.89
CA ALA A 101 2.46 8.76 -39.44
C ALA A 101 2.53 7.40 -38.71
N VAL A 102 2.52 7.41 -37.37
CA VAL A 102 2.59 6.19 -36.56
C VAL A 102 1.41 5.25 -36.84
N LYS A 103 0.19 5.79 -36.94
CA LYS A 103 -0.99 4.99 -37.30
C LYS A 103 -0.83 4.35 -38.68
N ARG A 104 -0.38 5.11 -39.68
CA ARG A 104 -0.15 4.58 -41.04
C ARG A 104 0.90 3.47 -41.03
N SER A 105 1.98 3.64 -40.28
CA SER A 105 3.00 2.60 -40.13
C SER A 105 2.43 1.33 -39.48
N ILE A 106 1.69 1.45 -38.38
CA ILE A 106 1.09 0.28 -37.70
C ILE A 106 0.09 -0.44 -38.62
N VAL A 107 -0.81 0.31 -39.26
CA VAL A 107 -1.80 -0.27 -40.19
C VAL A 107 -1.12 -0.92 -41.39
N GLY A 108 -0.03 -0.34 -41.90
CA GLY A 108 0.77 -0.93 -42.98
C GLY A 108 1.47 -2.23 -42.59
N TYR A 109 1.62 -2.52 -41.30
CA TYR A 109 2.17 -3.77 -40.77
C TYR A 109 1.10 -4.71 -40.19
N ASP A 110 -0.19 -4.43 -40.36
CA ASP A 110 -1.28 -5.14 -39.66
C ASP A 110 -1.24 -6.66 -39.90
N GLU A 111 -1.05 -7.09 -41.14
CA GLU A 111 -1.00 -8.50 -41.51
C GLU A 111 0.17 -9.23 -40.82
N GLN A 112 1.37 -8.64 -40.85
CA GLN A 112 2.55 -9.23 -40.20
C GLN A 112 2.39 -9.28 -38.67
N LEU A 113 1.84 -8.21 -38.09
CA LEU A 113 1.61 -8.13 -36.64
C LEU A 113 0.57 -9.16 -36.18
N ARG A 114 -0.56 -9.30 -36.89
CA ARG A 114 -1.61 -10.27 -36.56
C ARG A 114 -1.15 -11.71 -36.77
N THR A 115 -0.37 -11.97 -37.81
CA THR A 115 0.22 -13.29 -38.05
C THR A 115 1.20 -13.67 -36.93
N ALA A 116 2.09 -12.75 -36.55
CA ALA A 116 3.02 -12.98 -35.45
C ALA A 116 2.31 -13.18 -34.10
N LEU A 117 1.22 -12.43 -33.86
CA LEU A 117 0.38 -12.59 -32.68
C LEU A 117 -0.30 -13.97 -32.65
N GLY A 118 -0.89 -14.41 -33.76
CA GLY A 118 -1.54 -15.72 -33.85
C GLY A 118 -0.56 -16.89 -33.63
N LEU A 119 0.67 -16.78 -34.15
CA LEU A 119 1.72 -17.77 -33.88
C LEU A 119 2.10 -17.81 -32.40
N LEU A 120 2.23 -16.64 -31.76
CA LEU A 120 2.52 -16.54 -30.33
C LEU A 120 1.39 -17.13 -29.47
N MET A 121 0.13 -16.92 -29.85
CA MET A 121 -1.04 -17.52 -29.20
C MET A 121 -1.02 -19.04 -29.29
N LYS A 122 -0.73 -19.59 -30.48
CA LYS A 122 -0.61 -21.03 -30.70
C LYS A 122 0.52 -21.65 -29.87
N GLU A 123 1.66 -20.99 -29.81
CA GLU A 123 2.82 -21.43 -29.01
C GLU A 123 2.52 -21.47 -27.51
N LYS A 124 1.80 -20.45 -27.01
CA LYS A 124 1.39 -20.38 -25.60
C LYS A 124 0.12 -21.18 -25.29
N GLY A 125 -0.51 -21.80 -26.29
CA GLY A 125 -1.74 -22.58 -26.14
C GLY A 125 -2.92 -21.74 -25.61
N VAL A 126 -3.07 -20.50 -26.07
CA VAL A 126 -4.17 -19.61 -25.66
C VAL A 126 -5.06 -19.24 -26.85
N ASP A 127 -6.37 -19.19 -26.61
CA ASP A 127 -7.37 -18.85 -27.65
C ASP A 127 -7.69 -17.35 -27.69
N ASP A 128 -7.52 -16.63 -26.57
CA ASP A 128 -7.69 -15.19 -26.49
C ASP A 128 -6.34 -14.47 -26.34
N ALA A 129 -6.15 -13.40 -27.10
CA ALA A 129 -4.96 -12.56 -27.01
C ALA A 129 -4.82 -11.92 -25.62
N ALA A 130 -5.93 -11.70 -24.90
CA ALA A 130 -5.94 -11.24 -23.52
C ALA A 130 -5.21 -12.19 -22.55
N ASP A 131 -5.12 -13.47 -22.91
CA ASP A 131 -4.45 -14.49 -22.12
C ASP A 131 -2.93 -14.55 -22.36
N LEU A 132 -2.38 -13.74 -23.26
CA LEU A 132 -0.94 -13.67 -23.50
C LEU A 132 -0.17 -12.95 -22.40
N VAL A 133 -0.86 -12.22 -21.53
CA VAL A 133 -0.29 -11.56 -20.35
C VAL A 133 0.37 -12.60 -19.44
N SER A 134 1.45 -12.22 -18.75
CA SER A 134 2.17 -13.14 -17.85
C SER A 134 1.23 -13.81 -16.84
N SER A 135 1.50 -15.07 -16.52
CA SER A 135 0.70 -15.84 -15.55
C SER A 135 0.65 -15.15 -14.18
N ALA A 136 1.71 -14.44 -13.79
CA ALA A 136 1.76 -13.65 -12.56
C ALA A 136 0.70 -12.54 -12.51
N ILE A 137 0.41 -11.89 -13.65
CA ILE A 137 -0.61 -10.84 -13.74
C ILE A 137 -2.01 -11.45 -13.90
N ARG A 138 -2.16 -12.51 -14.70
CA ARG A 138 -3.45 -13.20 -14.89
C ARG A 138 -3.98 -13.82 -13.60
N ASN A 139 -3.08 -14.43 -12.84
CA ASN A 139 -3.38 -15.06 -11.56
C ASN A 139 -3.24 -14.10 -10.38
N ALA A 140 -3.13 -12.79 -10.63
CA ALA A 140 -3.09 -11.80 -9.56
C ALA A 140 -4.36 -11.90 -8.71
N PRO A 141 -4.25 -11.95 -7.36
CA PRO A 141 -5.41 -12.11 -6.49
C PRO A 141 -6.40 -10.96 -6.70
N LYS A 142 -7.68 -11.31 -6.86
CA LYS A 142 -8.78 -10.35 -6.93
C LYS A 142 -9.43 -10.27 -5.56
N PHE A 143 -9.33 -9.12 -4.93
CA PHE A 143 -9.87 -8.90 -3.58
C PHE A 143 -10.81 -7.69 -3.55
N PRO A 144 -11.65 -7.58 -2.48
CA PRO A 144 -12.65 -6.52 -2.35
C PRO A 144 -12.07 -5.12 -2.53
N ARG A 145 -12.92 -4.20 -2.99
CA ARG A 145 -12.58 -2.77 -2.91
C ARG A 145 -12.77 -2.34 -1.45
N TYR A 146 -11.78 -1.63 -0.91
CA TYR A 146 -11.82 -1.10 0.45
C TYR A 146 -12.02 0.42 0.45
N ALA A 147 -12.83 0.90 1.39
CA ALA A 147 -12.88 2.32 1.75
C ALA A 147 -13.03 2.47 3.27
N ARG A 148 -12.21 3.34 3.86
CA ARG A 148 -12.17 3.62 5.29
C ARG A 148 -13.18 4.72 5.63
N VAL A 149 -13.99 4.50 6.65
CA VAL A 149 -14.85 5.53 7.23
C VAL A 149 -13.98 6.56 7.95
N ASN A 150 -14.23 7.84 7.67
CA ASN A 150 -13.55 8.93 8.35
C ASN A 150 -14.26 9.29 9.66
N LEU A 151 -13.74 8.73 10.76
CA LEU A 151 -14.28 8.90 12.11
C LEU A 151 -14.22 10.35 12.63
N LEU A 152 -13.53 11.26 11.96
CA LEU A 152 -13.61 12.70 12.27
C LEU A 152 -14.92 13.35 11.81
N THR A 153 -15.65 12.69 10.90
CA THR A 153 -16.79 13.28 10.19
C THR A 153 -18.09 12.49 10.32
N ALA A 154 -18.01 11.17 10.53
CA ALA A 154 -19.16 10.29 10.61
C ALA A 154 -18.82 9.00 11.36
N THR A 155 -19.84 8.35 11.89
CA THR A 155 -19.76 6.98 12.42
C THR A 155 -19.90 5.95 11.30
N VAL A 156 -19.51 4.71 11.59
CA VAL A 156 -19.62 3.60 10.63
C VAL A 156 -21.09 3.30 10.29
N ASP A 157 -21.97 3.35 11.28
CA ASP A 157 -23.41 3.07 11.10
C ASP A 157 -24.08 4.13 10.22
N GLU A 158 -23.80 5.42 10.46
CA GLU A 158 -24.30 6.52 9.63
C GLU A 158 -23.88 6.35 8.16
N VAL A 159 -22.63 6.00 7.91
CA VAL A 159 -22.13 5.79 6.54
C VAL A 159 -22.76 4.56 5.90
N LEU A 160 -22.90 3.45 6.64
CA LEU A 160 -23.54 2.25 6.12
C LEU A 160 -24.99 2.49 5.75
N ASP A 161 -25.74 3.21 6.58
CA ASP A 161 -27.16 3.46 6.33
C ASP A 161 -27.41 4.39 5.15
N GLU A 162 -26.52 5.35 4.91
CA GLU A 162 -26.55 6.19 3.71
C GLU A 162 -26.10 5.39 2.46
N LEU A 163 -25.08 4.53 2.56
CA LEU A 163 -24.62 3.69 1.43
C LEU A 163 -25.63 2.63 1.00
N LYS A 164 -26.39 2.04 1.93
CA LYS A 164 -27.42 1.03 1.62
C LYS A 164 -28.54 1.57 0.73
N GLN A 165 -28.70 2.89 0.64
CA GLN A 165 -29.68 3.53 -0.24
C GLN A 165 -29.23 3.49 -1.71
N ASP A 166 -27.91 3.35 -1.97
CA ASP A 166 -27.36 3.18 -3.31
C ASP A 166 -27.25 1.69 -3.66
N THR A 167 -28.32 1.17 -4.26
CA THR A 167 -28.39 -0.24 -4.67
C THR A 167 -27.37 -0.60 -5.77
N ALA A 168 -26.78 0.37 -6.46
CA ALA A 168 -25.77 0.11 -7.50
C ALA A 168 -24.43 -0.37 -6.91
N LEU A 169 -24.19 -0.13 -5.62
CA LEU A 169 -22.96 -0.55 -4.93
C LEU A 169 -22.94 -2.03 -4.52
N GLY A 170 -24.10 -2.70 -4.60
CA GLY A 170 -24.25 -4.10 -4.21
C GLY A 170 -24.04 -4.31 -2.70
N ASP A 171 -23.53 -5.50 -2.34
CA ASP A 171 -23.31 -5.86 -0.94
C ASP A 171 -22.12 -5.10 -0.33
N ILE A 172 -22.40 -4.42 0.78
CA ILE A 172 -21.41 -3.66 1.56
C ILE A 172 -21.36 -4.25 2.97
N SER A 173 -20.16 -4.51 3.47
CA SER A 173 -19.95 -5.05 4.82
C SER A 173 -18.78 -4.38 5.52
N VAL A 174 -18.78 -4.41 6.86
CA VAL A 174 -17.64 -3.99 7.66
C VAL A 174 -16.56 -5.08 7.60
N ASP A 175 -15.30 -4.67 7.49
CA ASP A 175 -14.17 -5.59 7.55
C ASP A 175 -14.04 -6.20 8.96
N PRO A 176 -13.78 -7.52 9.07
CA PRO A 176 -13.71 -8.18 10.37
C PRO A 176 -12.49 -7.79 11.22
N ASP A 177 -11.42 -7.29 10.60
CA ASP A 177 -10.17 -6.96 11.28
C ASP A 177 -10.07 -5.47 11.60
N ILE A 178 -10.66 -4.60 10.76
CA ILE A 178 -10.64 -3.15 10.93
C ILE A 178 -12.09 -2.61 11.04
N PRO A 179 -12.58 -2.26 12.25
CA PRO A 179 -13.99 -1.93 12.50
C PRO A 179 -14.55 -0.73 11.75
N TYR A 180 -13.69 0.14 11.22
CA TYR A 180 -14.06 1.35 10.48
C TYR A 180 -13.66 1.25 9.00
N LEU A 181 -13.44 0.04 8.49
CA LEU A 181 -13.15 -0.23 7.09
C LEU A 181 -14.33 -0.96 6.46
N LEU A 182 -14.77 -0.49 5.30
CA LEU A 182 -15.85 -1.10 4.53
C LEU A 182 -15.29 -1.90 3.35
N ARG A 183 -15.95 -3.02 3.08
CA ARG A 183 -15.72 -3.94 1.97
C ARG A 183 -16.82 -3.78 0.94
N PHE A 184 -16.42 -3.53 -0.30
CA PHE A 184 -17.26 -3.46 -1.49
C PHE A 184 -16.86 -4.57 -2.46
N GLN A 185 -17.72 -4.85 -3.43
CA GLN A 185 -17.40 -5.81 -4.49
C GLN A 185 -16.12 -5.44 -5.24
N THR A 186 -15.38 -6.46 -5.70
CA THR A 186 -14.16 -6.29 -6.49
C THR A 186 -14.44 -5.41 -7.72
N GLY A 187 -13.60 -4.39 -7.94
CA GLY A 187 -13.72 -3.51 -9.09
C GLY A 187 -14.68 -2.32 -8.92
N THR A 188 -15.39 -2.21 -7.80
CA THR A 188 -16.26 -1.05 -7.50
C THR A 188 -15.48 0.27 -7.63
N ASP A 189 -15.99 1.20 -8.44
CA ASP A 189 -15.42 2.53 -8.58
C ASP A 189 -16.14 3.54 -7.67
N LEU A 190 -15.42 4.01 -6.65
CA LEU A 190 -15.93 4.97 -5.68
C LEU A 190 -15.31 6.37 -5.85
N HIS A 191 -14.43 6.60 -6.82
CA HIS A 191 -13.66 7.85 -6.87
C HIS A 191 -14.53 9.11 -7.04
N ALA A 192 -15.67 8.98 -7.74
CA ALA A 192 -16.63 10.06 -7.93
C ALA A 192 -17.80 10.03 -6.93
N HIS A 193 -17.81 9.06 -6.00
CA HIS A 193 -18.91 8.90 -5.05
C HIS A 193 -18.97 10.12 -4.10
N PRO A 194 -20.16 10.69 -3.81
CA PRO A 194 -20.29 11.90 -2.97
C PRO A 194 -19.57 11.81 -1.62
N MET A 195 -19.66 10.66 -0.94
CA MET A 195 -18.98 10.44 0.34
C MET A 195 -17.44 10.42 0.24
N VAL A 196 -16.88 10.06 -0.93
CA VAL A 196 -15.43 10.14 -1.14
C VAL A 196 -15.04 11.58 -1.39
N LEU A 197 -15.83 12.31 -2.18
CA LEU A 197 -15.56 13.71 -2.51
C LEU A 197 -15.66 14.62 -1.28
N ASN A 198 -16.64 14.39 -0.39
CA ASN A 198 -16.83 15.18 0.83
C ASN A 198 -15.96 14.73 2.02
N GLY A 199 -15.21 13.62 1.87
CA GLY A 199 -14.28 13.13 2.89
C GLY A 199 -14.87 12.22 3.98
N LYS A 200 -16.14 11.82 3.89
CA LYS A 200 -16.74 10.79 4.78
C LYS A 200 -16.12 9.40 4.56
N LEU A 201 -15.76 9.08 3.31
CA LEU A 201 -15.07 7.86 2.91
C LEU A 201 -13.68 8.17 2.34
N ILE A 202 -12.69 7.41 2.76
CA ILE A 202 -11.31 7.53 2.30
C ILE A 202 -10.91 6.23 1.61
N LEU A 203 -10.54 6.33 0.33
CA LEU A 203 -10.08 5.17 -0.44
C LEU A 203 -8.71 4.71 0.04
N GLN A 204 -8.68 3.57 0.74
CA GLN A 204 -7.49 3.02 1.39
C GLN A 204 -7.62 1.50 1.43
N ASP A 205 -6.55 0.81 1.02
CA ASP A 205 -6.45 -0.64 1.11
C ASP A 205 -6.46 -1.10 2.59
N LYS A 206 -6.95 -2.32 2.83
CA LYS A 206 -7.05 -2.88 4.18
C LYS A 206 -5.69 -2.94 4.87
N SER A 207 -4.66 -3.49 4.23
CA SER A 207 -3.34 -3.61 4.86
C SER A 207 -2.69 -2.24 5.10
N SER A 208 -2.98 -1.24 4.27
CA SER A 208 -2.56 0.14 4.53
C SER A 208 -3.22 0.77 5.76
N CYS A 209 -4.27 0.16 6.33
CA CYS A 209 -4.88 0.62 7.59
C CYS A 209 -4.16 0.06 8.84
N PHE A 210 -3.36 -0.99 8.67
CA PHE A 210 -2.79 -1.77 9.76
C PHE A 210 -1.83 -1.00 10.67
N PRO A 211 -0.91 -0.14 10.20
CA PRO A 211 0.05 0.54 11.07
C PRO A 211 -0.64 1.44 12.11
N ALA A 212 -1.51 2.34 11.64
CA ALA A 212 -2.27 3.22 12.50
C ALA A 212 -3.28 2.44 13.38
N HIS A 213 -3.88 1.35 12.87
CA HIS A 213 -4.76 0.52 13.70
C HIS A 213 -3.99 -0.22 14.81
N ALA A 214 -2.79 -0.72 14.53
CA ALA A 214 -1.94 -1.38 15.51
C ALA A 214 -1.50 -0.40 16.61
N LEU A 215 -1.19 0.86 16.25
CA LEU A 215 -0.98 1.93 17.23
C LEU A 215 -2.23 2.17 18.08
N TYR A 216 -3.41 2.25 17.46
CA TYR A 216 -4.68 2.45 18.16
C TYR A 216 -4.97 1.33 19.17
N GLU A 217 -4.75 0.06 18.82
CA GLU A 217 -4.96 -1.05 19.75
C GLU A 217 -4.12 -0.91 21.04
N VAL A 218 -2.91 -0.36 20.90
CA VAL A 218 -2.01 -0.11 22.03
C VAL A 218 -2.38 1.16 22.81
N LEU A 219 -2.80 2.22 22.12
CA LEU A 219 -3.14 3.51 22.73
C LEU A 219 -4.51 3.52 23.39
N LYS A 220 -5.49 2.80 22.84
CA LYS A 220 -6.90 2.82 23.27
C LYS A 220 -7.10 2.71 24.79
N PRO A 221 -6.38 1.85 25.53
CA PRO A 221 -6.56 1.73 26.98
C PRO A 221 -6.03 2.95 27.77
N ALA A 222 -5.17 3.76 27.16
CA ALA A 222 -4.50 4.91 27.75
C ALA A 222 -5.00 6.26 27.19
N LEU A 223 -5.87 6.25 26.17
CA LEU A 223 -6.57 7.45 25.67
C LEU A 223 -7.64 7.87 26.69
N ASP A 224 -7.24 8.52 27.77
CA ASP A 224 -8.15 9.29 28.63
C ASP A 224 -8.39 10.70 28.05
N LYS A 225 -9.45 11.38 28.52
CA LYS A 225 -9.84 12.70 28.01
C LYS A 225 -8.81 13.81 28.26
N ASN A 226 -7.83 13.57 29.15
CA ASN A 226 -6.85 14.59 29.57
C ASN A 226 -5.45 14.33 29.00
N SER A 227 -5.24 13.19 28.34
CA SER A 227 -3.95 12.79 27.79
C SER A 227 -3.65 13.60 26.54
N VAL A 228 -2.56 14.37 26.59
CA VAL A 228 -2.02 15.05 25.41
C VAL A 228 -1.07 14.09 24.69
N ILE A 229 -1.49 13.57 23.55
CA ILE A 229 -0.69 12.68 22.71
C ILE A 229 -0.41 13.37 21.38
N GLN A 230 0.88 13.59 21.13
CA GLN A 230 1.38 14.09 19.85
C GLN A 230 2.09 12.97 19.12
N ALA A 231 1.91 12.94 17.80
CA ALA A 231 2.50 11.92 16.95
C ALA A 231 3.29 12.51 15.78
N ILE A 232 4.22 11.72 15.25
CA ILE A 232 4.87 11.95 13.96
C ILE A 232 4.36 10.92 12.96
N ASP A 233 4.04 11.36 11.75
CA ASP A 233 4.03 10.53 10.55
C ASP A 233 5.29 10.87 9.73
N ALA A 234 6.26 9.95 9.76
CA ALA A 234 7.63 10.21 9.32
C ALA A 234 7.76 10.29 7.78
N THR A 235 6.88 9.61 7.05
CA THR A 235 6.94 9.50 5.58
C THR A 235 5.53 9.61 5.02
N ALA A 236 4.92 10.75 5.33
CA ALA A 236 3.48 10.89 5.45
C ALA A 236 2.74 10.90 4.11
N ALA A 237 3.35 11.45 3.05
CA ALA A 237 2.62 11.64 1.81
C ALA A 237 2.35 10.31 1.10
N PRO A 238 1.18 10.11 0.47
CA PRO A 238 0.16 11.11 0.17
C PRO A 238 -0.94 11.25 1.24
N GLY A 239 -0.76 10.76 2.48
CA GLY A 239 -1.62 11.15 3.61
C GLY A 239 -2.74 10.20 4.01
N ASN A 240 -2.88 9.02 3.40
CA ASN A 240 -3.93 8.07 3.82
C ASN A 240 -3.72 7.60 5.27
N LYS A 241 -2.48 7.24 5.62
CA LYS A 241 -2.11 6.84 6.99
C LYS A 241 -2.13 8.04 7.94
N THR A 242 -1.70 9.23 7.50
CA THR A 242 -1.77 10.47 8.28
C THR A 242 -3.20 10.83 8.69
N SER A 243 -4.16 10.81 7.75
CA SER A 243 -5.58 11.05 8.08
C SER A 243 -6.16 9.99 9.01
N GLN A 244 -5.65 8.77 8.97
CA GLN A 244 -6.07 7.72 9.90
C GLN A 244 -5.50 7.96 11.29
N LEU A 245 -4.21 8.33 11.38
CA LEU A 245 -3.53 8.66 12.61
C LEU A 245 -4.20 9.85 13.32
N ALA A 246 -4.57 10.90 12.56
CA ALA A 246 -5.33 12.04 13.08
C ALA A 246 -6.71 11.65 13.63
N ALA A 247 -7.36 10.66 13.01
CA ALA A 247 -8.67 10.16 13.44
C ALA A 247 -8.64 9.29 14.71
N LEU A 248 -7.46 9.01 15.29
CA LEU A 248 -7.34 8.21 16.52
C LEU A 248 -7.59 9.01 17.81
N GLY A 249 -7.97 10.28 17.70
CA GLY A 249 -8.19 11.17 18.87
C GLY A 249 -6.89 11.77 19.43
N LEU A 250 -5.88 11.95 18.58
CA LEU A 250 -4.61 12.58 18.95
C LEU A 250 -4.74 14.12 18.95
N ASN A 251 -3.91 14.80 19.74
CA ASN A 251 -3.94 16.25 19.84
C ASN A 251 -3.23 16.95 18.66
N LYS A 252 -2.18 16.32 18.13
CA LYS A 252 -1.41 16.87 17.02
C LYS A 252 -0.65 15.76 16.27
N VAL A 253 -0.57 15.89 14.96
CA VAL A 253 0.23 15.02 14.08
C VAL A 253 1.19 15.87 13.26
N PHE A 254 2.49 15.65 13.44
CA PHE A 254 3.53 16.23 12.58
C PHE A 254 3.75 15.30 11.39
N ALA A 255 3.48 15.76 10.19
CA ALA A 255 3.57 14.97 8.96
C ALA A 255 4.74 15.46 8.09
N PHE A 256 5.73 14.60 7.87
CA PHE A 256 6.91 14.92 7.07
C PHE A 256 6.94 14.14 5.76
N ASP A 257 7.30 14.80 4.67
CA ASP A 257 7.70 14.16 3.42
C ASP A 257 8.68 15.07 2.68
N LYS A 258 9.72 14.50 2.06
CA LYS A 258 10.73 15.27 1.34
C LYS A 258 10.28 15.74 -0.05
N ASP A 259 9.23 15.15 -0.61
CA ASP A 259 8.69 15.52 -1.92
C ASP A 259 7.56 16.55 -1.77
N ALA A 260 7.85 17.80 -2.16
CA ALA A 260 6.89 18.91 -2.10
C ALA A 260 5.58 18.66 -2.87
N ARG A 261 5.65 17.93 -4.01
CA ARG A 261 4.46 17.61 -4.82
C ARG A 261 3.58 16.62 -4.08
N ARG A 262 4.16 15.56 -3.50
CA ARG A 262 3.42 14.58 -2.70
C ARG A 262 2.86 15.22 -1.42
N LEU A 263 3.62 16.09 -0.77
CA LEU A 263 3.16 16.84 0.40
C LEU A 263 1.96 17.74 0.08
N ASN A 264 1.93 18.39 -1.08
CA ASN A 264 0.76 19.17 -1.52
C ASN A 264 -0.50 18.30 -1.69
N ILE A 265 -0.34 17.04 -2.13
CA ILE A 265 -1.45 16.07 -2.18
C ILE A 265 -1.92 15.73 -0.75
N LEU A 266 -0.99 15.52 0.18
CA LEU A 266 -1.31 15.29 1.60
C LEU A 266 -2.10 16.46 2.16
N LYS A 267 -1.65 17.71 1.98
CA LYS A 267 -2.34 18.92 2.47
C LYS A 267 -3.78 19.01 1.95
N LYS A 268 -3.98 18.81 0.64
CA LYS A 268 -5.33 18.78 0.03
C LYS A 268 -6.21 17.68 0.65
N ARG A 269 -5.64 16.50 0.91
CA ARG A 269 -6.36 15.39 1.55
C ARG A 269 -6.67 15.65 3.01
N MET A 270 -5.83 16.35 3.76
CA MET A 270 -6.13 16.69 5.16
C MET A 270 -7.33 17.65 5.23
N VAL A 271 -7.40 18.65 4.35
CA VAL A 271 -8.56 19.54 4.23
C VAL A 271 -9.82 18.75 3.85
N GLN A 272 -9.72 17.84 2.88
CA GLN A 272 -10.85 16.98 2.48
C GLN A 272 -11.31 16.08 3.63
N ALA A 273 -10.37 15.47 4.36
CA ALA A 273 -10.63 14.58 5.49
C ALA A 273 -10.95 15.31 6.80
N LYS A 274 -11.02 16.65 6.80
CA LYS A 274 -11.26 17.47 8.01
C LYS A 274 -10.23 17.24 9.13
N ALA A 275 -8.98 16.99 8.74
CA ALA A 275 -7.86 16.72 9.63
C ALA A 275 -6.81 17.85 9.64
N ASP A 276 -7.03 18.93 8.88
CA ASP A 276 -6.08 20.03 8.70
C ASP A 276 -5.84 20.87 9.97
N SER A 277 -6.76 20.83 10.94
CA SER A 277 -6.55 21.43 12.26
C SER A 277 -5.68 20.58 13.20
N ILE A 278 -5.55 19.28 12.92
CA ILE A 278 -4.79 18.31 13.74
C ILE A 278 -3.40 18.07 13.13
N VAL A 279 -3.29 18.15 11.81
CA VAL A 279 -2.10 17.76 11.05
C VAL A 279 -1.28 18.98 10.62
N GLU A 280 -0.03 19.03 11.08
CA GLU A 280 0.96 20.00 10.61
C GLU A 280 1.90 19.34 9.59
N ALA A 281 1.80 19.74 8.33
CA ALA A 281 2.53 19.12 7.22
C ALA A 281 3.73 19.95 6.74
N SER A 282 4.93 19.37 6.81
CA SER A 282 6.20 20.03 6.55
C SER A 282 7.05 19.30 5.50
N CYS A 283 7.58 20.07 4.54
CA CYS A 283 8.42 19.54 3.45
C CYS A 283 9.87 19.40 3.90
N ARG A 284 10.16 18.32 4.61
CA ARG A 284 11.49 18.05 5.19
C ARG A 284 11.81 16.57 5.08
N ASP A 285 13.11 16.26 5.00
CA ASP A 285 13.57 14.88 5.17
C ASP A 285 13.42 14.49 6.64
N PHE A 286 12.77 13.36 6.92
CA PHE A 286 12.59 12.87 8.29
C PHE A 286 13.92 12.68 9.02
N LEU A 287 14.95 12.19 8.32
CA LEU A 287 16.27 12.00 8.93
C LEU A 287 16.96 13.32 9.31
N SER A 288 16.48 14.46 8.82
CA SER A 288 16.96 15.80 9.15
C SER A 288 16.19 16.46 10.29
N ILE A 289 15.15 15.80 10.83
CA ILE A 289 14.33 16.35 11.92
C ILE A 289 15.04 16.09 13.24
N SER A 290 15.29 17.13 14.02
CA SER A 290 15.77 16.96 15.39
C SER A 290 14.63 17.21 16.38
N PRO A 291 14.55 16.45 17.49
CA PRO A 291 13.71 16.83 18.62
C PRO A 291 14.02 18.26 19.14
N SER A 292 15.21 18.78 18.87
CA SER A 292 15.59 20.15 19.25
C SER A 292 15.06 21.25 18.33
N ASP A 293 14.51 20.91 17.16
CA ASP A 293 13.99 21.89 16.20
C ASP A 293 12.71 22.60 16.67
N ASP A 294 11.91 21.94 17.51
CA ASP A 294 10.63 22.43 18.02
C ASP A 294 10.33 21.78 19.39
N GLU A 295 9.97 22.58 20.39
CA GLU A 295 9.57 22.11 21.72
C GLU A 295 8.38 21.13 21.70
N ASN A 296 7.54 21.17 20.68
CA ASN A 296 6.48 20.19 20.48
C ASN A 296 7.01 18.86 19.95
N LEU A 297 8.09 18.84 19.17
CA LEU A 297 8.69 17.58 18.70
C LEU A 297 9.30 16.78 19.85
N LYS A 298 9.80 17.46 20.90
CA LYS A 298 10.24 16.80 22.15
C LYS A 298 9.10 16.07 22.86
N LYS A 299 7.86 16.52 22.70
CA LYS A 299 6.67 15.97 23.40
C LYS A 299 6.00 14.84 22.63
N VAL A 300 6.51 14.50 21.45
CA VAL A 300 5.99 13.39 20.64
C VAL A 300 6.16 12.08 21.40
N LYS A 301 5.07 11.33 21.50
CA LYS A 301 5.02 10.00 22.14
C LYS A 301 4.88 8.86 21.14
N VAL A 302 4.38 9.15 19.95
CA VAL A 302 4.00 8.15 18.96
C VAL A 302 4.64 8.46 17.61
N VAL A 303 5.21 7.45 16.96
CA VAL A 303 5.70 7.59 15.58
C VAL A 303 5.07 6.53 14.70
N LEU A 304 4.49 6.95 13.57
CA LEU A 304 4.13 6.09 12.46
C LEU A 304 5.23 6.22 11.40
N LEU A 305 5.91 5.11 11.12
CA LEU A 305 6.98 5.01 10.14
C LEU A 305 6.59 4.00 9.05
N ASP A 306 6.19 4.52 7.87
CA ASP A 306 5.87 3.76 6.66
C ASP A 306 6.81 4.17 5.50
N PRO A 307 8.11 3.86 5.60
CA PRO A 307 9.14 4.41 4.74
C PRO A 307 9.00 3.90 3.29
N SER A 308 9.78 4.52 2.41
CA SER A 308 9.89 4.02 1.02
C SER A 308 10.34 2.55 1.03
N CYS A 309 9.50 1.70 0.42
CA CYS A 309 9.68 0.25 0.29
C CYS A 309 9.86 -0.16 -1.17
N SER A 310 10.29 -1.40 -1.39
CA SER A 310 10.40 -1.99 -2.71
C SER A 310 9.07 -1.97 -3.46
N GLY A 311 7.94 -2.06 -2.74
CA GLY A 311 6.59 -2.15 -3.28
C GLY A 311 6.19 -3.54 -3.78
N SER A 312 6.95 -4.58 -3.44
CA SER A 312 6.77 -5.95 -3.93
C SER A 312 5.47 -6.61 -3.45
N GLY A 313 4.86 -6.13 -2.36
CA GLY A 313 3.58 -6.62 -1.87
C GLY A 313 2.35 -6.00 -2.56
N MET A 314 2.50 -4.93 -3.33
CA MET A 314 1.36 -4.26 -3.97
C MET A 314 0.84 -5.04 -5.18
N ILE A 315 -0.39 -5.56 -5.09
CA ILE A 315 -1.05 -6.20 -6.23
C ILE A 315 -1.39 -5.14 -7.30
N GLY A 316 -1.17 -5.48 -8.57
CA GLY A 316 -1.53 -4.63 -9.71
C GLY A 316 -0.58 -3.45 -9.94
N ARG A 317 0.55 -3.42 -9.24
CA ARG A 317 1.65 -2.51 -9.52
C ARG A 317 2.31 -2.97 -10.82
N VAL A 318 2.24 -2.19 -11.90
CA VAL A 318 2.69 -2.61 -13.26
C VAL A 318 3.89 -1.82 -13.78
N ASP A 319 4.35 -0.81 -13.05
CA ASP A 319 5.55 -0.03 -13.36
C ASP A 319 6.85 -0.84 -13.29
N HIS A 320 6.88 -1.98 -12.59
CA HIS A 320 8.02 -2.91 -12.61
C HIS A 320 8.13 -3.69 -13.93
N LEU A 321 7.05 -3.81 -14.70
CA LEU A 321 7.01 -4.52 -16.00
C LEU A 321 7.72 -3.76 -17.14
N VAL A 322 8.34 -2.61 -16.84
CA VAL A 322 9.05 -1.81 -17.85
C VAL A 322 10.30 -2.55 -18.35
N ASP A 323 11.02 -3.25 -17.45
CA ASP A 323 12.24 -4.00 -17.75
C ASP A 323 12.16 -5.40 -17.11
N GLU A 324 11.96 -6.45 -17.91
CA GLU A 324 11.98 -7.85 -17.42
C GLU A 324 13.34 -8.56 -17.71
N GLU A 325 14.28 -7.95 -18.44
CA GLU A 325 15.46 -8.67 -19.00
C GLU A 325 16.82 -8.38 -18.31
N GLU A 326 16.95 -7.41 -17.39
CA GLU A 326 18.22 -7.05 -16.70
C GLU A 326 18.06 -6.90 -15.16
N VAL A 327 17.21 -7.72 -14.53
CA VAL A 327 16.54 -7.36 -13.27
C VAL A 327 17.32 -7.70 -11.98
N ASP A 328 17.97 -8.85 -11.88
CA ASP A 328 18.33 -9.42 -10.58
C ASP A 328 19.38 -8.61 -9.78
N ALA A 329 20.57 -8.34 -10.34
CA ALA A 329 21.66 -7.69 -9.60
C ALA A 329 21.36 -6.23 -9.19
N GLN A 330 20.59 -5.51 -10.01
CA GLN A 330 20.19 -4.13 -9.71
C GLN A 330 19.00 -4.07 -8.76
N GLU A 331 18.09 -5.05 -8.82
CA GLU A 331 17.01 -5.17 -7.85
C GLU A 331 17.56 -5.45 -6.45
N GLU A 332 18.56 -6.32 -6.32
CA GLU A 332 19.28 -6.55 -5.07
C GLU A 332 19.93 -5.26 -4.53
N THR A 333 20.63 -4.50 -5.39
CA THR A 333 21.26 -3.23 -5.00
C THR A 333 20.21 -2.21 -4.52
N ARG A 334 19.07 -2.11 -5.21
CA ARG A 334 17.95 -1.24 -4.81
C ARG A 334 17.36 -1.68 -3.49
N LEU A 335 17.12 -2.98 -3.32
CA LEU A 335 16.58 -3.57 -2.10
C LEU A 335 17.50 -3.29 -0.91
N ALA A 336 18.81 -3.45 -1.07
CA ALA A 336 19.81 -3.14 -0.06
C ALA A 336 19.81 -1.64 0.30
N GLY A 337 19.73 -0.74 -0.69
CA GLY A 337 19.63 0.71 -0.47
C GLY A 337 18.36 1.11 0.30
N LEU A 338 17.22 0.51 -0.03
CA LEU A 338 15.95 0.72 0.67
C LEU A 338 16.01 0.18 2.11
N SER A 339 16.49 -1.04 2.30
CA SER A 339 16.70 -1.65 3.63
C SER A 339 17.60 -0.78 4.52
N LYS A 340 18.69 -0.23 3.97
CA LYS A 340 19.56 0.70 4.68
C LYS A 340 18.81 1.96 5.15
N PHE A 341 18.10 2.62 4.23
CA PHE A 341 17.30 3.81 4.56
C PHE A 341 16.23 3.52 5.62
N GLN A 342 15.61 2.34 5.57
CA GLN A 342 14.60 1.90 6.53
C GLN A 342 15.20 1.68 7.93
N LYS A 343 16.38 1.05 8.00
CA LYS A 343 17.13 0.91 9.26
C LYS A 343 17.46 2.27 9.86
N GLU A 344 18.04 3.18 9.07
CA GLU A 344 18.36 4.55 9.51
C GLU A 344 17.11 5.30 10.01
N SER A 345 16.00 5.20 9.27
CA SER A 345 14.73 5.85 9.63
C SER A 345 14.12 5.29 10.91
N LEU A 346 14.18 3.97 11.11
CA LEU A 346 13.64 3.33 12.31
C LEU A 346 14.49 3.65 13.54
N LEU A 347 15.82 3.60 13.43
CA LEU A 347 16.72 4.05 14.50
C LEU A 347 16.46 5.52 14.85
N HIS A 348 16.28 6.38 13.84
CA HIS A 348 15.98 7.78 14.07
C HIS A 348 14.65 7.98 14.82
N ALA A 349 13.59 7.26 14.43
CA ALA A 349 12.30 7.31 15.12
C ALA A 349 12.37 6.86 16.59
N LEU A 350 13.14 5.80 16.88
CA LEU A 350 13.34 5.30 18.25
C LEU A 350 14.20 6.23 19.11
N GLY A 351 15.09 7.02 18.48
CA GLY A 351 15.95 7.99 19.14
C GLY A 351 15.25 9.25 19.68
N PHE A 352 13.96 9.46 19.39
CA PHE A 352 13.22 10.58 19.98
C PHE A 352 13.02 10.34 21.49
N PRO A 353 13.36 11.32 22.35
CA PRO A 353 13.55 11.09 23.78
C PRO A 353 12.28 10.64 24.52
N ASN A 354 11.12 11.16 24.13
CA ASN A 354 9.83 10.85 24.78
C ASN A 354 8.93 9.93 23.95
N VAL A 355 9.46 9.36 22.86
CA VAL A 355 8.70 8.39 22.06
C VAL A 355 8.54 7.10 22.85
N ASP A 356 7.30 6.72 23.08
CA ASP A 356 6.90 5.51 23.79
C ASP A 356 6.48 4.39 22.82
N LEU A 357 5.99 4.74 21.63
CA LEU A 357 5.34 3.82 20.71
C LEU A 357 5.70 4.13 19.25
N VAL A 358 6.22 3.15 18.53
CA VAL A 358 6.55 3.29 17.11
C VAL A 358 5.92 2.14 16.32
N SER A 359 5.19 2.44 15.24
CA SER A 359 4.84 1.43 14.25
C SER A 359 5.79 1.55 13.06
N TYR A 360 6.44 0.46 12.72
CA TYR A 360 7.17 0.30 11.47
C TYR A 360 6.34 -0.54 10.49
N SER A 361 6.23 -0.12 9.25
CA SER A 361 5.54 -0.91 8.22
C SER A 361 6.15 -0.79 6.84
N THR A 362 5.93 -1.82 6.02
CA THR A 362 6.29 -1.79 4.61
C THR A 362 5.22 -2.45 3.76
N CYS A 363 5.23 -2.08 2.49
CA CYS A 363 4.51 -2.69 1.40
C CYS A 363 5.33 -3.80 0.69
N SER A 364 6.17 -4.51 1.43
CA SER A 364 7.17 -5.45 0.91
C SER A 364 6.97 -6.87 1.44
N ILE A 365 7.32 -7.86 0.62
CA ILE A 365 7.41 -9.27 1.02
C ILE A 365 8.83 -9.70 1.44
N HIS A 366 9.84 -8.85 1.20
CA HIS A 366 11.25 -9.17 1.42
C HIS A 366 11.64 -9.06 2.89
N LYS A 367 12.35 -10.06 3.41
CA LYS A 367 12.83 -10.07 4.80
C LYS A 367 13.84 -8.95 5.08
N GLU A 368 14.58 -8.53 4.05
CA GLU A 368 15.58 -7.46 4.07
C GLU A 368 14.97 -6.12 4.47
N GLU A 369 13.70 -5.89 4.12
CA GLU A 369 12.94 -4.69 4.46
C GLU A 369 12.05 -4.89 5.69
N ASN A 370 11.94 -6.12 6.21
CA ASN A 370 10.98 -6.50 7.23
C ASN A 370 11.69 -6.96 8.50
N GLU A 371 11.82 -8.27 8.70
CA GLU A 371 12.40 -8.87 9.91
C GLU A 371 13.83 -8.40 10.17
N LEU A 372 14.68 -8.30 9.13
CA LEU A 372 16.08 -7.88 9.28
C LEU A 372 16.21 -6.39 9.69
N VAL A 373 15.22 -5.55 9.37
CA VAL A 373 15.17 -4.16 9.84
C VAL A 373 14.76 -4.13 11.31
N VAL A 374 13.77 -4.94 11.68
CA VAL A 374 13.28 -5.05 13.07
C VAL A 374 14.35 -5.60 14.01
N GLU A 375 15.03 -6.67 13.60
CA GLU A 375 16.15 -7.28 14.30
C GLU A 375 17.26 -6.27 14.57
N HIS A 376 17.68 -5.53 13.53
CA HIS A 376 18.69 -4.49 13.66
C HIS A 376 18.26 -3.41 14.67
N ALA A 377 17.02 -2.93 14.58
CA ALA A 377 16.52 -1.89 15.48
C ALA A 377 16.44 -2.36 16.95
N LEU A 378 16.01 -3.60 17.20
CA LEU A 378 15.94 -4.16 18.55
C LEU A 378 17.33 -4.32 19.17
N ARG A 379 18.34 -4.75 18.39
CA ARG A 379 19.72 -4.85 18.87
C ARG A 379 20.30 -3.49 19.24
N SER A 380 19.99 -2.45 18.46
CA SER A 380 20.52 -1.11 18.66
C SER A 380 19.79 -0.30 19.75
N ASN A 381 18.57 -0.68 20.14
CA ASN A 381 17.74 0.07 21.09
C ASN A 381 17.19 -0.86 22.18
N PRO A 382 18.03 -1.27 23.16
CA PRO A 382 17.66 -2.23 24.19
C PRO A 382 16.57 -1.74 25.14
N GLU A 383 16.26 -0.44 25.15
CA GLU A 383 15.17 0.16 25.87
C GLU A 383 13.80 -0.02 25.20
N PHE A 384 13.74 -0.55 23.98
CA PHE A 384 12.50 -0.92 23.30
C PHE A 384 12.27 -2.43 23.28
N GLN A 385 11.00 -2.81 23.11
CA GLN A 385 10.58 -4.19 22.87
C GLN A 385 9.39 -4.22 21.90
N LEU A 386 9.07 -5.39 21.35
CA LEU A 386 7.91 -5.55 20.47
C LEU A 386 6.60 -5.66 21.27
N ALA A 387 5.60 -4.91 20.87
CA ALA A 387 4.21 -5.14 21.24
C ALA A 387 3.55 -6.09 20.23
N VAL A 388 2.52 -6.83 20.65
CA VAL A 388 1.74 -7.66 19.72
C VAL A 388 0.98 -6.73 18.78
N ALA A 389 1.40 -6.66 17.52
CA ALA A 389 0.68 -5.90 16.49
C ALA A 389 -0.56 -6.69 16.04
N LEU A 390 -1.71 -6.00 15.91
CA LEU A 390 -2.98 -6.56 15.42
C LEU A 390 -3.32 -7.90 16.06
N SER A 391 -3.74 -7.86 17.31
CA SER A 391 -3.88 -9.06 18.14
C SER A 391 -4.81 -10.14 17.57
N SER A 392 -5.77 -9.77 16.73
CA SER A 392 -6.70 -10.69 16.03
C SER A 392 -6.16 -11.26 14.72
N TRP A 393 -5.17 -10.60 14.08
CA TRP A 393 -4.62 -11.06 12.82
C TRP A 393 -3.95 -12.43 13.02
N PRO A 394 -4.02 -13.39 12.08
CA PRO A 394 -3.44 -14.72 12.30
C PRO A 394 -1.98 -14.85 11.87
N ARG A 395 -1.61 -14.26 10.72
CA ARG A 395 -0.28 -14.44 10.13
C ARG A 395 0.78 -13.62 10.88
N ARG A 396 1.95 -14.20 11.11
CA ARG A 396 3.05 -13.60 11.89
C ARG A 396 4.33 -13.48 11.06
N GLY A 397 5.41 -12.98 11.67
CA GLY A 397 6.73 -12.93 11.03
C GLY A 397 7.22 -14.32 10.61
N ASP A 398 8.20 -14.34 9.72
CA ASP A 398 8.85 -15.58 9.29
C ASP A 398 9.98 -15.96 10.27
N GLU A 399 9.86 -17.14 10.90
CA GLU A 399 10.80 -17.66 11.89
C GLU A 399 12.20 -17.91 11.30
N ASN A 400 12.33 -18.05 9.98
CA ASN A 400 13.60 -18.28 9.30
C ASN A 400 14.17 -17.01 8.64
N ALA A 401 13.51 -15.86 8.80
CA ALA A 401 13.88 -14.63 8.11
C ALA A 401 14.96 -13.81 8.85
N SER A 402 15.17 -14.05 10.14
CA SER A 402 16.09 -13.28 11.00
C SER A 402 16.50 -14.10 12.23
N GLU A 403 17.35 -13.56 13.10
CA GLU A 403 17.67 -14.18 14.40
C GLU A 403 16.72 -13.74 15.53
N LEU A 404 15.55 -13.19 15.20
CA LEU A 404 14.50 -12.89 16.19
C LEU A 404 14.02 -14.18 16.86
N ASP A 405 13.79 -14.11 18.17
CA ASP A 405 13.23 -15.25 18.88
C ASP A 405 11.75 -15.52 18.47
N LEU A 406 11.22 -16.67 18.89
CA LEU A 406 9.85 -17.08 18.56
C LEU A 406 8.78 -16.13 19.12
N ASP A 407 9.00 -15.51 20.29
CA ASP A 407 8.05 -14.56 20.87
C ASP A 407 8.07 -13.23 20.11
N GLN A 408 9.26 -12.75 19.73
CA GLN A 408 9.46 -11.58 18.88
C GLN A 408 8.82 -11.78 17.51
N THR A 409 9.07 -12.90 16.86
CA THR A 409 8.50 -13.22 15.54
C THR A 409 6.96 -13.27 15.58
N LYS A 410 6.38 -13.80 16.66
CA LYS A 410 4.92 -13.84 16.90
C LYS A 410 4.27 -12.49 17.20
N ARG A 411 5.06 -11.43 17.36
CA ARG A 411 4.57 -10.05 17.54
C ARG A 411 4.53 -9.25 16.24
N LEU A 412 5.20 -9.74 15.20
CA LEU A 412 5.22 -9.16 13.86
C LEU A 412 3.98 -9.59 13.08
N VAL A 413 3.57 -8.78 12.11
CA VAL A 413 2.48 -9.09 11.20
C VAL A 413 3.02 -9.15 9.78
N ARG A 414 2.77 -10.27 9.09
CA ARG A 414 2.86 -10.37 7.63
C ARG A 414 1.47 -10.48 7.04
N VAL A 415 1.35 -10.05 5.79
CA VAL A 415 0.14 -10.15 4.98
C VAL A 415 0.51 -10.73 3.64
N ASP A 416 -0.10 -11.85 3.28
CA ASP A 416 0.07 -12.51 1.99
C ASP A 416 -1.10 -12.14 1.06
N PRO A 417 -0.84 -11.49 -0.07
CA PRO A 417 -1.87 -11.09 -1.01
C PRO A 417 -2.77 -12.22 -1.52
N ARG A 418 -2.26 -13.46 -1.56
CA ARG A 418 -2.96 -14.64 -2.12
C ARG A 418 -3.93 -15.26 -1.13
N GLU A 419 -3.67 -15.11 0.16
CA GLU A 419 -4.43 -15.77 1.24
C GLU A 419 -5.26 -14.79 2.05
N ASP A 420 -4.83 -13.53 2.15
CA ASP A 420 -5.36 -12.56 3.11
C ASP A 420 -6.28 -11.49 2.47
N MET A 421 -6.55 -11.60 1.16
CA MET A 421 -7.51 -10.77 0.42
C MET A 421 -7.22 -9.25 0.52
N THR A 422 -5.95 -8.84 0.46
CA THR A 422 -5.51 -7.43 0.50
C THR A 422 -4.10 -7.33 -0.09
N CYS A 423 -3.50 -6.14 -0.22
CA CYS A 423 -2.08 -6.04 -0.61
C CYS A 423 -1.13 -6.65 0.42
N GLY A 424 -0.04 -7.26 -0.05
CA GLY A 424 1.06 -7.73 0.77
C GLY A 424 1.71 -6.61 1.58
N PHE A 425 1.99 -6.89 2.85
CA PHE A 425 2.31 -5.87 3.83
C PHE A 425 3.02 -6.46 5.06
N PHE A 426 3.75 -5.62 5.78
CA PHE A 426 4.41 -5.97 7.03
C PHE A 426 4.18 -4.87 8.08
N VAL A 427 3.99 -5.27 9.35
CA VAL A 427 3.88 -4.34 10.49
C VAL A 427 4.64 -4.88 11.70
N ALA A 428 5.42 -4.01 12.33
CA ALA A 428 6.01 -4.22 13.65
C ALA A 428 5.67 -3.03 14.55
N VAL A 429 5.38 -3.29 15.83
CA VAL A 429 5.12 -2.23 16.81
C VAL A 429 6.15 -2.32 17.93
N PHE A 430 6.92 -1.25 18.10
CA PHE A 430 7.90 -1.10 19.17
C PHE A 430 7.30 -0.26 20.28
N VAL A 431 7.56 -0.65 21.51
CA VAL A 431 7.13 0.07 22.70
C VAL A 431 8.29 0.19 23.68
N ARG A 432 8.49 1.38 24.24
CA ARG A 432 9.56 1.67 25.20
C ARG A 432 9.31 0.91 26.50
N LYS A 433 10.31 0.18 26.98
CA LYS A 433 10.28 -0.53 28.26
C LYS A 433 10.03 0.47 29.39
N GLY A 434 9.16 0.12 30.32
CA GLY A 434 8.75 1.00 31.42
C GLY A 434 7.71 2.05 31.07
N SER A 435 7.30 2.17 29.80
CA SER A 435 6.19 3.06 29.41
C SER A 435 4.89 2.66 30.11
N SER A 436 4.09 3.64 30.55
CA SER A 436 2.76 3.37 31.13
C SER A 436 1.83 2.68 30.14
N LEU A 437 2.05 2.86 28.82
CA LEU A 437 1.31 2.16 27.76
C LEU A 437 1.43 0.64 27.89
N LEU A 438 2.61 0.12 28.25
CA LEU A 438 2.84 -1.31 28.47
C LEU A 438 2.07 -1.85 29.68
N ALA A 439 2.02 -1.07 30.77
CA ALA A 439 1.31 -1.46 31.97
C ALA A 439 -0.20 -1.62 31.69
N HIS A 440 -0.79 -0.68 30.94
CA HIS A 440 -2.19 -0.76 30.54
C HIS A 440 -2.46 -1.95 29.60
N LEU A 441 -1.59 -2.16 28.60
CA LEU A 441 -1.66 -3.31 27.69
C LEU A 441 -1.64 -4.64 28.46
N TRP A 442 -0.67 -4.83 29.35
CA TRP A 442 -0.54 -6.06 30.13
C TRP A 442 -1.75 -6.28 31.05
N ALA A 443 -2.25 -5.21 31.68
CA ALA A 443 -3.45 -5.29 32.51
C ALA A 443 -4.69 -5.73 31.70
N GLU A 444 -4.86 -5.21 30.48
CA GLU A 444 -5.98 -5.58 29.62
C GLU A 444 -5.85 -7.00 29.06
N GLN A 445 -4.65 -7.41 28.64
CA GLN A 445 -4.40 -8.79 28.21
C GLN A 445 -4.64 -9.79 29.35
N ALA A 446 -4.22 -9.47 30.57
CA ALA A 446 -4.52 -10.27 31.76
C ALA A 446 -6.02 -10.38 32.02
N LYS A 447 -6.79 -9.28 31.89
CA LYS A 447 -8.27 -9.29 31.98
C LYS A 447 -8.89 -10.20 30.90
N LYS A 448 -8.45 -10.10 29.64
CA LYS A 448 -8.94 -10.93 28.52
C LYS A 448 -8.64 -12.42 28.74
N ARG A 449 -7.44 -12.77 29.23
CA ARG A 449 -7.06 -14.15 29.59
C ARG A 449 -7.96 -14.72 30.70
N LYS A 450 -8.12 -13.98 31.81
CA LYS A 450 -9.03 -14.35 32.91
C LYS A 450 -10.48 -14.55 32.42
N MET A 451 -10.95 -13.71 31.51
CA MET A 451 -12.30 -13.83 30.94
C MET A 451 -12.45 -15.06 30.03
N LYS A 452 -11.46 -15.35 29.17
CA LYS A 452 -11.44 -16.57 28.33
C LYS A 452 -11.42 -17.84 29.19
N GLU A 453 -10.62 -17.87 30.24
CA GLU A 453 -10.58 -19.00 31.19
C GLU A 453 -11.91 -19.19 31.92
N ARG A 454 -12.54 -18.11 32.40
CA ARG A 454 -13.90 -18.15 32.98
C ARG A 454 -14.92 -18.73 32.01
N ARG A 455 -14.88 -18.33 30.72
CA ARG A 455 -15.77 -18.86 29.67
C ARG A 455 -15.51 -20.35 29.41
N LYS A 456 -14.24 -20.78 29.35
CA LYS A 456 -13.87 -22.21 29.21
C LYS A 456 -14.36 -23.04 30.40
N ARG A 457 -14.16 -22.56 31.64
CA ARG A 457 -14.66 -23.22 32.86
C ARG A 457 -16.19 -23.35 32.84
N ARG A 458 -16.92 -22.28 32.53
CA ARG A 458 -18.40 -22.31 32.40
C ARG A 458 -18.90 -23.29 31.33
N ARG A 459 -18.21 -23.39 30.19
CA ARG A 459 -18.54 -24.38 29.14
C ARG A 459 -18.29 -25.81 29.63
N LYS A 460 -17.17 -26.06 30.30
CA LYS A 460 -16.86 -27.37 30.90
C LYS A 460 -17.90 -27.79 31.93
N THR A 461 -18.27 -26.91 32.87
CA THR A 461 -19.31 -27.20 33.88
C THR A 461 -20.68 -27.47 33.25
N LYS A 462 -21.05 -26.77 32.16
CA LYS A 462 -22.30 -27.06 31.43
C LYS A 462 -22.28 -28.43 30.75
N VAL A 463 -21.17 -28.82 30.13
CA VAL A 463 -21.00 -30.13 29.48
C VAL A 463 -21.03 -31.25 30.53
N ASP A 464 -20.32 -31.07 31.64
CA ASP A 464 -20.29 -32.05 32.74
C ASP A 464 -21.67 -32.19 33.41
N GLY A 465 -22.40 -31.08 33.60
CA GLY A 465 -23.78 -31.11 34.11
C GLY A 465 -24.79 -31.76 33.16
N GLN A 466 -24.61 -31.64 31.84
CA GLN A 466 -25.45 -32.34 30.85
C GLN A 466 -25.13 -33.84 30.79
N LYS A 467 -23.86 -34.23 30.96
CA LYS A 467 -23.47 -35.64 31.07
C LYS A 467 -24.01 -36.27 32.36
N ALA A 468 -23.94 -35.58 33.50
CA ALA A 468 -24.48 -36.06 34.77
C ALA A 468 -26.01 -36.25 34.76
N LYS A 469 -26.74 -35.43 34.00
CA LYS A 469 -28.19 -35.61 33.80
C LYS A 469 -28.55 -36.77 32.88
N LYS A 470 -27.69 -37.13 31.92
CA LYS A 470 -27.89 -38.28 31.02
C LYS A 470 -27.59 -39.64 31.65
N VAL A 471 -26.88 -39.69 32.77
CA VAL A 471 -26.57 -40.92 33.53
C VAL A 471 -27.62 -41.21 34.61
N LYS A 472 -28.52 -40.25 34.89
CA LYS A 472 -29.61 -40.37 35.88
C LYS A 472 -30.99 -40.64 35.26
N ILE A 473 -31.04 -40.85 33.95
CA ILE A 473 -32.19 -41.36 33.18
C ILE A 473 -31.75 -42.72 32.67
#